data_AF-A0A9D6L792-F1
#
_entry.id   AF-A0A9D6L792-F1
#
_cell.length_a   1.000
_cell.length_b   1.000
_cell.length_c   1.000
_cell.angle_alpha   90.00
_cell.angle_beta   90.00
_cell.angle_gamma   90.00
#
_symmetry.space_group_name_H-M   'P 1'
#
loop_
_entity.id
_entity.type
_entity.pdbx_description
1 polymer ?
#
loop_
_entity_poly.entity_id
_entity_poly.type
_entity_poly.pdbx_seq_one_letter_code
_entity_poly.pdbx_strand_id
1 'polypeptide(L)'
;MDEPDPTTYVIAATRAPFPQHGIGADAPAAASTARAPERTHAWLHVVSGHAPEVIARGAFELAARFLARRHRVLIVDAGPRLHLHRRFARESRWGVVECLTGTLPVLGLVQDTGRLGLYLLAYGTPTRVTQWPQLGRLLDEAKQCFSRVVLAFETDAPEEIGAALAGRHLEGWWAGDAPGDRRRERLVGRIGVPLEALAADTLPRATLDQMDQRLWALAADHAIREALKAMDERDAPVVTAAPPARPPASDEPPGFAAPRVAAAPPAPAPAEPATMGCDPRVRERLRFLLWMRRLGSEGADAPRPVPVRRSAREPVGAGDRT
;
A
#
# COMPACT_ATOMS: atom_id res chain seq x y z
N MET A 1 -18.87 22.95 57.10
CA MET A 1 -17.91 21.95 56.61
C MET A 1 -17.94 22.08 55.11
N ASP A 2 -17.09 22.94 54.58
CA ASP A 2 -16.98 23.20 53.16
C ASP A 2 -15.92 22.28 52.56
N GLU A 3 -16.32 21.58 51.52
CA GLU A 3 -15.55 20.63 50.74
C GLU A 3 -14.70 21.42 49.72
N PRO A 4 -13.37 21.26 49.64
CA PRO A 4 -12.57 22.05 48.71
C PRO A 4 -12.64 21.49 47.30
N ASP A 5 -12.88 22.41 46.37
CA ASP A 5 -12.96 22.29 44.91
C ASP A 5 -11.62 21.81 44.29
N PRO A 6 -11.60 20.75 43.46
CA PRO A 6 -10.37 20.27 42.84
C PRO A 6 -9.91 21.20 41.71
N THR A 7 -8.82 21.88 42.00
CA THR A 7 -8.07 22.80 41.13
C THR A 7 -7.73 22.18 39.76
N THR A 8 -8.23 22.84 38.72
CA THR A 8 -7.82 22.72 37.32
C THR A 8 -6.31 22.97 37.17
N TYR A 9 -5.56 21.93 36.78
CA TYR A 9 -4.18 22.09 36.32
C TYR A 9 -4.16 22.55 34.85
N VAL A 10 -3.87 23.83 34.62
CA VAL A 10 -3.54 24.37 33.30
C VAL A 10 -2.03 24.22 33.09
N ILE A 11 -1.61 23.27 32.26
CA ILE A 11 -0.22 23.14 31.82
C ILE A 11 0.01 24.15 30.69
N ALA A 12 0.64 25.28 31.01
CA ALA A 12 1.18 26.21 30.02
C ALA A 12 2.50 25.66 29.46
N ALA A 13 2.47 25.13 28.23
CA ALA A 13 3.68 24.75 27.51
C ALA A 13 4.32 25.99 26.87
N THR A 14 5.31 26.56 27.56
CA THR A 14 6.14 27.66 27.05
C THR A 14 7.03 27.14 25.91
N ARG A 15 6.65 27.42 24.65
CA ARG A 15 7.51 27.19 23.48
C ARG A 15 8.63 28.24 23.46
N ALA A 16 9.88 27.79 23.54
CA ALA A 16 11.05 28.63 23.30
C ALA A 16 11.08 29.12 21.84
N PRO A 17 11.48 30.37 21.58
CA PRO A 17 11.64 30.88 20.22
C PRO A 17 12.88 30.25 19.56
N PHE A 18 12.69 29.65 18.38
CA PHE A 18 13.79 29.20 17.53
C PHE A 18 14.57 30.40 16.99
N PRO A 19 15.92 30.33 16.90
CA PRO A 19 16.72 31.40 16.33
C PRO A 19 16.50 31.47 14.81
N GLN A 20 16.12 32.64 14.33
CA GLN A 20 16.07 32.96 12.90
C GLN A 20 17.51 33.17 12.40
N HIS A 21 18.09 32.16 11.76
CA HIS A 21 19.33 32.35 11.00
C HIS A 21 19.03 33.04 9.68
N GLY A 22 19.81 34.10 9.42
CA GLY A 22 19.68 34.98 8.27
C GLY A 22 19.71 34.23 6.94
N ILE A 23 18.79 34.63 6.08
CA ILE A 23 18.63 34.15 4.70
C ILE A 23 19.80 34.71 3.87
N GLY A 24 20.81 33.87 3.63
CA GLY A 24 21.78 34.06 2.57
C GLY A 24 21.09 33.80 1.22
N ALA A 25 21.31 34.73 0.29
CA ALA A 25 20.69 34.78 -1.03
C ALA A 25 20.96 33.54 -1.90
N ASP A 26 19.86 33.02 -2.47
CA ASP A 26 19.68 32.39 -3.78
C ASP A 26 20.93 31.83 -4.49
N ALA A 27 21.35 30.64 -4.08
CA ALA A 27 21.87 29.69 -5.04
C ALA A 27 20.66 29.03 -5.74
N PRO A 28 20.58 28.98 -7.08
CA PRO A 28 19.52 28.26 -7.77
C PRO A 28 19.57 26.82 -7.30
N ALA A 29 18.57 26.41 -6.50
CA ALA A 29 18.44 25.06 -5.99
C ALA A 29 18.49 24.13 -7.19
N ALA A 30 19.63 23.43 -7.36
CA ALA A 30 19.83 22.49 -8.45
C ALA A 30 18.59 21.60 -8.48
N ALA A 31 17.89 21.60 -9.60
CA ALA A 31 16.63 20.88 -9.76
C ALA A 31 16.89 19.42 -9.40
N SER A 32 16.50 19.05 -8.17
CA SER A 32 16.64 17.69 -7.67
C SER A 32 15.86 16.81 -8.63
N THR A 33 16.58 16.03 -9.42
CA THR A 33 15.96 15.12 -10.39
C THR A 33 15.02 14.22 -9.64
N ALA A 34 13.72 14.29 -9.93
CA ALA A 34 12.70 13.51 -9.25
C ALA A 34 13.12 12.03 -9.20
N ARG A 35 13.16 11.46 -7.99
CA ARG A 35 13.61 10.10 -7.79
C ARG A 35 12.62 9.14 -8.44
N ALA A 36 13.13 8.16 -9.17
CA ALA A 36 12.29 7.14 -9.80
C ALA A 36 11.75 6.15 -8.74
N PRO A 37 10.43 5.93 -8.64
CA PRO A 37 9.82 5.04 -7.63
C PRO A 37 10.35 3.61 -7.64
N GLU A 38 10.77 3.10 -8.80
CA GLU A 38 11.28 1.73 -8.92
C GLU A 38 12.74 1.54 -8.48
N ARG A 39 13.42 2.61 -8.05
CA ARG A 39 14.81 2.56 -7.57
C ARG A 39 14.93 2.45 -6.05
N THR A 40 13.83 2.60 -5.33
CA THR A 40 13.80 2.49 -3.88
C THR A 40 13.56 1.05 -3.41
N HIS A 41 14.07 0.76 -2.22
CA HIS A 41 13.85 -0.50 -1.52
C HIS A 41 12.58 -0.49 -0.66
N ALA A 42 11.86 0.63 -0.59
CA ALA A 42 10.59 0.71 0.10
C ALA A 42 9.62 -0.35 -0.48
N TRP A 43 8.92 -1.04 0.42
CA TRP A 43 7.89 -2.01 0.02
C TRP A 43 6.49 -1.38 -0.01
N LEU A 44 6.31 -0.28 0.73
CA LEU A 44 5.07 0.47 0.83
C LEU A 44 5.25 1.84 0.18
N HIS A 45 4.31 2.20 -0.70
CA HIS A 45 4.27 3.49 -1.36
C HIS A 45 2.92 4.12 -1.09
N VAL A 46 2.91 5.33 -0.54
CA VAL A 46 1.66 6.09 -0.35
C VAL A 46 1.49 7.09 -1.48
N VAL A 47 0.29 7.18 -2.03
CA VAL A 47 -0.01 8.11 -3.12
C VAL A 47 -1.24 8.95 -2.78
N SER A 48 -1.09 10.26 -2.92
CA SER A 48 -2.17 11.23 -2.79
C SER A 48 -2.06 12.30 -3.88
N GLY A 49 -2.98 13.26 -3.89
CA GLY A 49 -3.09 14.27 -4.94
C GLY A 49 -4.32 15.14 -4.77
N HIS A 50 -4.42 16.20 -5.55
CA HIS A 50 -5.46 17.22 -5.36
C HIS A 50 -6.87 16.79 -5.80
N ALA A 51 -6.99 15.70 -6.57
CA ALA A 51 -8.25 15.16 -7.07
C ALA A 51 -8.22 13.62 -7.17
N PRO A 52 -9.37 12.92 -7.03
CA PRO A 52 -9.44 11.46 -7.10
C PRO A 52 -8.89 10.86 -8.40
N GLU A 53 -9.12 11.50 -9.54
CA GLU A 53 -8.65 11.05 -10.85
C GLU A 53 -7.12 11.11 -10.94
N VAL A 54 -6.52 12.12 -10.33
CA VAL A 54 -5.08 12.31 -10.29
C VAL A 54 -4.44 11.27 -9.37
N ILE A 55 -5.04 11.01 -8.21
CA ILE A 55 -4.60 9.95 -7.29
C ILE A 55 -4.65 8.59 -7.98
N ALA A 56 -5.74 8.30 -8.70
CA ALA A 56 -5.86 7.05 -9.46
C ALA A 56 -4.77 6.92 -10.53
N ARG A 57 -4.47 7.99 -11.28
CA ARG A 57 -3.36 7.99 -12.24
C ARG A 57 -2.01 7.73 -11.56
N GLY A 58 -1.76 8.36 -10.41
CA GLY A 58 -0.55 8.11 -9.62
C GLY A 58 -0.44 6.65 -9.15
N ALA A 59 -1.53 6.07 -8.67
CA ALA A 59 -1.57 4.67 -8.26
C ALA A 59 -1.27 3.72 -9.44
N PHE A 60 -1.83 4.01 -10.61
CA PHE A 60 -1.58 3.25 -11.84
C PHE A 60 -0.14 3.40 -12.34
N GLU A 61 0.44 4.60 -12.30
CA GLU A 61 1.84 4.83 -12.69
C GLU A 61 2.81 4.06 -11.77
N LEU A 62 2.59 4.12 -10.45
CA LEU A 62 3.39 3.36 -9.49
C LEU A 62 3.26 1.84 -9.75
N ALA A 63 2.04 1.35 -9.93
CA ALA A 63 1.81 -0.06 -10.22
C ALA A 63 2.50 -0.50 -11.52
N ALA A 64 2.38 0.28 -12.61
CA ALA A 64 3.04 -0.02 -13.88
C ALA A 64 4.57 -0.11 -13.73
N ARG A 65 5.18 0.82 -13.00
CA ARG A 65 6.64 0.80 -12.72
C ARG A 65 7.07 -0.44 -11.95
N PHE A 66 6.30 -0.85 -10.95
CA PHE A 66 6.63 -2.06 -10.18
C PHE A 66 6.39 -3.35 -10.99
N LEU A 67 5.32 -3.40 -11.78
CA LEU A 67 5.04 -4.54 -12.66
C LEU A 67 6.11 -4.69 -13.75
N ALA A 68 6.69 -3.59 -14.25
CA ALA A 68 7.80 -3.63 -15.21
C ALA A 68 9.05 -4.32 -14.64
N ARG A 69 9.17 -4.35 -13.30
CA ARG A 69 10.21 -5.07 -12.53
C ARG A 69 9.73 -6.41 -11.98
N ARG A 70 8.59 -6.91 -12.48
CA ARG A 70 7.99 -8.20 -12.10
C ARG A 70 7.63 -8.31 -10.61
N HIS A 71 7.36 -7.18 -9.96
CA HIS A 71 6.84 -7.20 -8.59
C HIS A 71 5.39 -7.67 -8.55
N ARG A 72 5.02 -8.34 -7.45
CA ARG A 72 3.62 -8.55 -7.04
C ARG A 72 3.16 -7.28 -6.33
N VAL A 73 2.16 -6.61 -6.90
CA VAL A 73 1.68 -5.30 -6.49
C VAL A 73 0.26 -5.41 -5.96
N LEU A 74 0.05 -4.90 -4.74
CA LEU A 74 -1.30 -4.66 -4.21
C LEU A 74 -1.58 -3.16 -4.22
N ILE A 75 -2.65 -2.73 -4.90
CA ILE A 75 -3.22 -1.41 -4.73
C ILE A 75 -4.26 -1.47 -3.61
N VAL A 76 -4.14 -0.59 -2.62
CA VAL A 76 -5.07 -0.43 -1.51
C VAL A 76 -5.82 0.88 -1.69
N ASP A 77 -7.12 0.79 -1.93
CA ASP A 77 -8.03 1.92 -2.06
C ASP A 77 -8.48 2.35 -0.66
N ALA A 78 -7.72 3.26 -0.02
CA ALA A 78 -8.02 3.77 1.32
C ALA A 78 -8.84 5.07 1.29
N GLY A 79 -9.48 5.37 0.15
CA GLY A 79 -10.23 6.60 -0.03
C GLY A 79 -11.70 6.38 -0.39
N PRO A 80 -12.66 6.91 0.40
CA PRO A 80 -14.09 6.67 0.15
C PRO A 80 -14.58 7.21 -1.19
N ARG A 81 -13.91 8.21 -1.78
CA ARG A 81 -14.29 8.85 -3.04
C ARG A 81 -13.39 8.46 -4.21
N LEU A 82 -12.30 7.72 -3.96
CA LEU A 82 -11.40 7.29 -5.03
C LEU A 82 -12.07 6.28 -5.96
N HIS A 83 -12.84 5.34 -5.40
CA HIS A 83 -13.57 4.32 -6.15
C HIS A 83 -12.68 3.58 -7.17
N LEU A 84 -11.47 3.17 -6.77
CA LEU A 84 -10.50 2.55 -7.69
C LEU A 84 -11.06 1.25 -8.30
N HIS A 85 -11.91 0.53 -7.57
CA HIS A 85 -12.62 -0.65 -8.06
C HIS A 85 -13.32 -0.45 -9.42
N ARG A 86 -13.91 0.73 -9.66
CA ARG A 86 -14.58 1.02 -10.95
C ARG A 86 -13.61 1.02 -12.11
N ARG A 87 -12.37 1.49 -11.89
CA ARG A 87 -11.31 1.54 -12.90
C ARG A 87 -10.74 0.16 -13.24
N PHE A 88 -10.91 -0.80 -12.33
CA PHE A 88 -10.52 -2.20 -12.50
C PHE A 88 -11.70 -3.12 -12.88
N ALA A 89 -12.90 -2.57 -13.10
CA ALA A 89 -14.14 -3.35 -13.26
C ALA A 89 -14.31 -4.40 -12.14
N ARG A 90 -14.17 -3.94 -10.90
CA ARG A 90 -14.24 -4.74 -9.67
C ARG A 90 -15.33 -4.26 -8.74
N GLU A 91 -15.72 -5.12 -7.81
CA GLU A 91 -16.73 -4.80 -6.81
C GLU A 91 -16.10 -4.12 -5.58
N SER A 92 -16.86 -3.30 -4.87
CA SER A 92 -16.42 -2.65 -3.63
C SER A 92 -17.17 -3.12 -2.39
N ARG A 93 -17.85 -4.27 -2.46
CA ARG A 93 -18.70 -4.74 -1.35
C ARG A 93 -17.89 -5.02 -0.08
N TRP A 94 -16.66 -5.53 -0.25
CA TRP A 94 -15.72 -5.81 0.84
C TRP A 94 -14.33 -5.35 0.45
N GLY A 95 -13.61 -4.79 1.41
CA GLY A 95 -12.34 -4.13 1.16
C GLY A 95 -11.63 -3.66 2.43
N VAL A 96 -11.00 -2.50 2.35
CA VAL A 96 -10.21 -1.88 3.43
C VAL A 96 -11.02 -1.76 4.71
N VAL A 97 -12.24 -1.23 4.65
CA VAL A 97 -13.07 -1.01 5.86
C VAL A 97 -13.33 -2.33 6.61
N GLU A 98 -13.64 -3.41 5.90
CA GLU A 98 -13.86 -4.73 6.51
C GLU A 98 -12.57 -5.33 7.09
N CYS A 99 -11.42 -5.12 6.45
CA CYS A 99 -10.12 -5.50 7.01
C CYS A 99 -9.80 -4.72 8.30
N LEU A 100 -10.08 -3.41 8.32
CA LEU A 100 -9.80 -2.55 9.48
C LEU A 100 -10.66 -2.92 10.69
N THR A 101 -11.90 -3.34 10.48
CA THR A 101 -12.76 -3.84 11.58
C THR A 101 -12.33 -5.21 12.14
N GLY A 102 -11.37 -5.90 11.49
CA GLY A 102 -10.97 -7.25 11.87
C GLY A 102 -12.00 -8.32 11.55
N THR A 103 -12.99 -7.99 10.72
CA THR A 103 -14.00 -8.94 10.29
C THR A 103 -13.40 -9.98 9.35
N LEU A 104 -12.46 -9.56 8.49
CA LEU A 104 -11.96 -10.33 7.34
C LEU A 104 -10.45 -10.13 7.12
N PRO A 105 -9.68 -11.19 6.79
CA PRO A 105 -8.26 -11.06 6.49
C PRO A 105 -8.01 -10.49 5.09
N VAL A 106 -6.85 -9.85 4.88
CA VAL A 106 -6.51 -9.19 3.60
C VAL A 106 -6.65 -10.13 2.41
N LEU A 107 -6.05 -11.32 2.49
CA LEU A 107 -6.08 -12.29 1.39
C LEU A 107 -7.49 -12.78 1.02
N GLY A 108 -8.46 -12.70 1.93
CA GLY A 108 -9.85 -13.05 1.64
C GLY A 108 -10.56 -12.02 0.76
N LEU A 109 -10.10 -10.76 0.79
CA LEU A 109 -10.76 -9.63 0.13
C LEU A 109 -10.02 -9.09 -1.08
N VAL A 110 -8.73 -9.41 -1.22
CA VAL A 110 -7.95 -9.03 -2.39
C VAL A 110 -8.58 -9.60 -3.67
N GLN A 111 -8.71 -8.74 -4.66
CA GLN A 111 -9.29 -9.03 -5.96
C GLN A 111 -8.18 -9.06 -7.01
N ASP A 112 -8.23 -10.07 -7.87
CA ASP A 112 -7.39 -10.13 -9.06
C ASP A 112 -7.88 -9.11 -10.08
N THR A 113 -7.00 -8.28 -10.64
CA THR A 113 -7.41 -7.20 -11.58
C THR A 113 -7.55 -7.66 -13.04
N GLY A 114 -7.28 -8.93 -13.33
CA GLY A 114 -7.14 -9.47 -14.69
C GLY A 114 -5.72 -9.32 -15.24
N ARG A 115 -4.85 -8.57 -14.55
CA ARG A 115 -3.44 -8.40 -14.91
C ARG A 115 -2.55 -9.19 -13.97
N LEU A 116 -1.66 -10.01 -14.55
CA LEU A 116 -0.73 -10.83 -13.78
C LEU A 116 0.12 -9.97 -12.84
N GLY A 117 0.17 -10.35 -11.57
CA GLY A 117 0.94 -9.66 -10.54
C GLY A 117 0.28 -8.39 -9.98
N LEU A 118 -0.92 -8.00 -10.47
CA LEU A 118 -1.63 -6.82 -9.97
C LEU A 118 -2.93 -7.19 -9.27
N TYR A 119 -3.05 -6.68 -8.06
CA TYR A 119 -4.15 -6.96 -7.16
C TYR A 119 -4.74 -5.68 -6.59
N LEU A 120 -6.02 -5.72 -6.23
CA LEU A 120 -6.75 -4.60 -5.65
C LEU A 120 -7.41 -5.02 -4.32
N LEU A 121 -7.22 -4.21 -3.29
CA LEU A 121 -8.10 -4.16 -2.13
C LEU A 121 -8.93 -2.88 -2.23
N ALA A 122 -10.21 -3.02 -2.60
CA ALA A 122 -11.14 -1.90 -2.75
C ALA A 122 -11.42 -1.23 -1.38
N TYR A 123 -12.07 -0.07 -1.38
CA TYR A 123 -12.40 0.63 -0.13
C TYR A 123 -13.32 -0.18 0.80
N GLY A 124 -14.32 -0.86 0.26
CA GLY A 124 -15.31 -1.60 1.04
C GLY A 124 -16.59 -0.80 1.26
N THR A 125 -17.44 -1.29 2.17
CA THR A 125 -18.69 -0.61 2.52
C THR A 125 -18.40 0.55 3.46
N PRO A 126 -18.77 1.81 3.11
CA PRO A 126 -18.55 2.94 4.00
C PRO A 126 -19.27 2.76 5.34
N THR A 127 -18.56 3.00 6.43
CA THR A 127 -19.11 3.02 7.80
C THR A 127 -19.01 4.44 8.37
N ARG A 128 -19.80 4.73 9.40
CA ARG A 128 -19.72 6.03 10.11
C ARG A 128 -18.36 6.25 10.78
N VAL A 129 -17.74 5.18 11.26
CA VAL A 129 -16.44 5.20 11.93
C VAL A 129 -15.56 4.14 11.27
N THR A 130 -14.42 4.57 10.74
CA THR A 130 -13.41 3.69 10.16
C THR A 130 -12.27 3.49 11.17
N GLN A 131 -11.89 2.22 11.40
CA GLN A 131 -10.89 1.83 12.40
C GLN A 131 -9.45 2.00 11.88
N TRP A 132 -9.08 3.21 11.48
CA TRP A 132 -7.76 3.53 10.92
C TRP A 132 -6.54 3.07 11.74
N PRO A 133 -6.58 3.04 13.10
CA PRO A 133 -5.48 2.46 13.87
C PRO A 133 -5.14 1.01 13.51
N GLN A 134 -6.07 0.25 12.92
CA GLN A 134 -5.87 -1.13 12.48
C GLN A 134 -5.17 -1.24 11.11
N LEU A 135 -4.89 -0.11 10.43
CA LEU A 135 -4.21 -0.09 9.13
C LEU A 135 -2.82 -0.74 9.23
N GLY A 136 -2.12 -0.58 10.36
CA GLY A 136 -0.83 -1.21 10.57
C GLY A 136 -0.91 -2.74 10.42
N ARG A 137 -1.87 -3.39 11.09
CA ARG A 137 -2.10 -4.83 10.99
C ARG A 137 -2.41 -5.26 9.55
N LEU A 138 -3.29 -4.54 8.87
CA LEU A 138 -3.62 -4.78 7.46
C LEU A 138 -2.37 -4.76 6.58
N LEU A 139 -1.51 -3.75 6.77
CA LEU A 139 -0.27 -3.59 6.02
C LEU A 139 0.73 -4.72 6.34
N ASP A 140 0.79 -5.19 7.58
CA ASP A 140 1.64 -6.32 7.99
C ASP A 140 1.20 -7.64 7.34
N GLU A 141 -0.11 -7.89 7.24
CA GLU A 141 -0.65 -9.02 6.47
C GLU A 141 -0.31 -8.90 4.97
N ALA A 142 -0.49 -7.71 4.39
CA ALA A 142 -0.19 -7.46 2.98
C ALA A 142 1.30 -7.69 2.66
N LYS A 143 2.21 -7.23 3.53
CA LYS A 143 3.66 -7.36 3.35
C LYS A 143 4.12 -8.82 3.19
N GLN A 144 3.43 -9.77 3.81
CA GLN A 144 3.75 -11.20 3.71
C GLN A 144 3.49 -11.77 2.30
N CYS A 145 2.61 -11.12 1.53
CA CYS A 145 2.08 -11.66 0.28
C CYS A 145 2.46 -10.84 -0.95
N PHE A 146 2.75 -9.56 -0.78
CA PHE A 146 3.02 -8.63 -1.87
C PHE A 146 4.40 -7.99 -1.69
N SER A 147 5.19 -7.98 -2.76
CA SER A 147 6.49 -7.33 -2.77
C SER A 147 6.40 -5.80 -2.77
N ARG A 148 5.28 -5.25 -3.27
CA ARG A 148 4.99 -3.82 -3.31
C ARG A 148 3.53 -3.58 -2.96
N VAL A 149 3.29 -2.58 -2.14
CA VAL A 149 1.95 -2.11 -1.77
C VAL A 149 1.84 -0.62 -2.13
N VAL A 150 0.80 -0.25 -2.85
CA VAL A 150 0.46 1.14 -3.19
C VAL A 150 -0.80 1.51 -2.41
N LEU A 151 -0.65 2.34 -1.38
CA LEU A 151 -1.75 2.83 -0.56
C LEU A 151 -2.22 4.19 -1.08
N ALA A 152 -3.43 4.25 -1.61
CA ALA A 152 -4.00 5.46 -2.20
C ALA A 152 -5.06 6.08 -1.26
N PHE A 153 -4.97 7.37 -0.99
CA PHE A 153 -5.95 8.11 -0.18
C PHE A 153 -6.02 9.60 -0.57
N GLU A 154 -7.15 10.24 -0.29
CA GLU A 154 -7.38 11.67 -0.56
C GLU A 154 -6.67 12.60 0.45
N THR A 155 -6.63 13.90 0.13
CA THR A 155 -6.00 14.93 0.98
C THR A 155 -6.65 15.16 2.34
N ASP A 156 -7.86 14.63 2.53
CA ASP A 156 -8.57 14.64 3.81
C ASP A 156 -8.37 13.36 4.63
N ALA A 157 -7.40 12.51 4.26
CA ALA A 157 -6.95 11.38 5.06
C ALA A 157 -6.78 11.77 6.55
N PRO A 158 -7.27 10.95 7.49
CA PRO A 158 -7.23 11.27 8.90
C PRO A 158 -5.83 11.01 9.50
N GLU A 159 -5.52 11.62 10.64
CA GLU A 159 -4.18 11.58 11.26
C GLU A 159 -3.76 10.17 11.70
N GLU A 160 -4.74 9.32 12.01
CA GLU A 160 -4.55 7.93 12.43
C GLU A 160 -3.89 7.10 11.34
N ILE A 161 -4.04 7.48 10.06
CA ILE A 161 -3.26 6.88 8.97
C ILE A 161 -1.77 7.16 9.18
N GLY A 162 -1.40 8.39 9.53
CA GLY A 162 0.00 8.74 9.83
C GLY A 162 0.57 7.93 10.99
N ALA A 163 -0.20 7.81 12.08
CA ALA A 163 0.18 6.99 13.22
C ALA A 163 0.40 5.51 12.84
N ALA A 164 -0.46 4.94 12.00
CA ALA A 164 -0.32 3.57 11.51
C ALA A 164 0.88 3.37 10.55
N LEU A 165 1.32 4.45 9.88
CA LEU A 165 2.46 4.46 8.97
C LEU A 165 3.81 4.72 9.66
N ALA A 166 3.79 5.28 10.87
CA ALA A 166 5.00 5.64 11.61
C ALA A 166 5.96 4.45 11.78
N GLY A 167 7.25 4.69 11.55
CA GLY A 167 8.32 3.68 11.68
C GLY A 167 8.38 2.64 10.56
N ARG A 168 7.51 2.71 9.54
CA ARG A 168 7.52 1.78 8.41
C ARG A 168 8.46 2.23 7.30
N HIS A 169 9.08 1.27 6.62
CA HIS A 169 9.87 1.53 5.42
C HIS A 169 8.95 1.82 4.23
N LEU A 170 8.72 3.11 3.97
CA LEU A 170 7.80 3.60 2.94
C LEU A 170 8.36 4.81 2.18
N GLU A 171 7.77 5.11 1.03
CA GLU A 171 7.93 6.38 0.31
C GLU A 171 6.59 7.01 -0.03
N GLY A 172 6.54 8.33 -0.07
CA GLY A 172 5.34 9.10 -0.34
C GLY A 172 5.37 9.86 -1.65
N TRP A 173 4.23 9.87 -2.35
CA TRP A 173 4.09 10.39 -3.70
C TRP A 173 2.90 11.33 -3.80
N TRP A 174 3.14 12.51 -4.35
CA TRP A 174 2.13 13.48 -4.74
C TRP A 174 1.91 13.37 -6.25
N ALA A 175 0.75 12.83 -6.64
CA ALA A 175 0.34 12.76 -8.02
C ALA A 175 -0.08 14.15 -8.51
N GLY A 176 0.59 14.63 -9.56
CA GLY A 176 0.31 15.89 -10.24
C GLY A 176 1.33 16.99 -9.99
N ASP A 177 1.27 18.00 -10.85
CA ASP A 177 2.24 19.09 -10.89
C ASP A 177 1.81 20.24 -10.00
N ALA A 178 2.43 20.37 -8.82
CA ALA A 178 2.37 21.61 -8.06
C ALA A 178 3.47 21.68 -6.99
N PRO A 179 4.62 22.30 -7.30
CA PRO A 179 5.43 22.92 -6.26
C PRO A 179 4.55 23.88 -5.45
N GLY A 180 4.58 23.79 -4.12
CA GLY A 180 3.86 24.72 -3.24
C GLY A 180 2.35 24.45 -3.07
N ASP A 181 1.85 23.25 -3.36
CA ASP A 181 0.47 22.92 -3.03
C ASP A 181 0.26 22.87 -1.49
N ARG A 182 -0.44 23.87 -0.95
CA ARG A 182 -0.84 23.94 0.46
C ARG A 182 -1.64 22.72 0.93
N ARG A 183 -2.33 22.00 0.05
CA ARG A 183 -3.01 20.73 0.38
C ARG A 183 -2.00 19.63 0.65
N ARG A 184 -0.94 19.54 -0.17
CA ARG A 184 0.17 18.61 0.05
C ARG A 184 0.84 18.87 1.39
N GLU A 185 1.19 20.12 1.68
CA GLU A 185 1.85 20.50 2.94
C GLU A 185 0.99 20.15 4.16
N ARG A 186 -0.31 20.47 4.12
CA ARG A 186 -1.25 20.11 5.20
C ARG A 186 -1.40 18.60 5.36
N LEU A 187 -1.40 17.84 4.26
CA LEU A 187 -1.44 16.39 4.30
C LEU A 187 -0.16 15.83 4.92
N VAL A 188 1.01 16.26 4.45
CA VAL A 188 2.33 15.88 4.99
C VAL A 188 2.40 16.15 6.49
N GLY A 189 2.00 17.34 6.94
CA GLY A 189 2.00 17.69 8.37
C GLY A 189 1.06 16.82 9.21
N ARG A 190 -0.01 16.28 8.61
CA ARG A 190 -1.00 15.44 9.28
C ARG A 190 -0.60 13.97 9.35
N ILE A 191 -0.07 13.42 8.24
CA ILE A 191 0.29 12.00 8.17
C ILE A 191 1.76 11.74 8.52
N GLY A 192 2.60 12.78 8.59
CA GLY A 192 4.02 12.66 8.90
C GLY A 192 4.88 12.01 7.80
N VAL A 193 4.37 11.90 6.57
CA VAL A 193 5.05 11.29 5.43
C VAL A 193 5.37 12.35 4.38
N PRO A 194 6.64 12.62 4.07
CA PRO A 194 7.03 13.49 2.96
C PRO A 194 6.50 12.94 1.62
N LEU A 195 5.95 13.82 0.77
CA LEU A 195 5.41 13.45 -0.54
C LEU A 195 6.26 14.07 -1.65
N GLU A 196 6.99 13.22 -2.38
CA GLU A 196 7.75 13.59 -3.58
C GLU A 196 6.83 13.74 -4.80
N ALA A 197 7.21 14.55 -5.78
CA ALA A 197 6.42 14.71 -7.00
C ALA A 197 6.43 13.41 -7.83
N LEU A 198 5.25 13.00 -8.30
CA LEU A 198 5.08 11.85 -9.18
C LEU A 198 4.51 12.32 -10.53
N ALA A 199 5.27 12.04 -11.60
CA ALA A 199 4.88 12.32 -12.99
C ALA A 199 3.77 11.36 -13.47
N ALA A 200 2.54 11.61 -13.02
CA ALA A 200 1.34 10.83 -13.34
C ALA A 200 0.63 11.30 -14.64
N ASP A 201 1.09 12.41 -15.20
CA ASP A 201 0.72 13.00 -16.49
C ASP A 201 1.04 12.09 -17.68
N THR A 202 2.03 11.20 -17.53
CA THR A 202 2.36 10.15 -18.51
C THR A 202 1.24 9.13 -18.75
N LEU A 203 0.26 9.04 -17.84
CA LEU A 203 -0.95 8.23 -17.98
C LEU A 203 -2.16 9.17 -18.11
N PRO A 204 -2.66 9.47 -19.33
CA PRO A 204 -3.77 10.40 -19.49
C PRO A 204 -5.04 9.98 -18.75
N ARG A 205 -5.27 8.66 -18.66
CA ARG A 205 -6.41 8.07 -17.95
C ARG A 205 -5.96 6.87 -17.13
N ALA A 206 -6.54 6.71 -15.94
CA ALA A 206 -6.32 5.56 -15.08
C ALA A 206 -7.22 4.38 -15.51
N THR A 207 -6.84 3.72 -16.62
CA THR A 207 -7.49 2.50 -17.13
C THR A 207 -6.46 1.39 -17.32
N LEU A 208 -6.91 0.13 -17.30
CA LEU A 208 -6.04 -1.03 -17.49
C LEU A 208 -5.31 -0.99 -18.84
N ASP A 209 -5.99 -0.63 -19.93
CA ASP A 209 -5.37 -0.54 -21.25
C ASP A 209 -4.23 0.49 -21.30
N GLN A 210 -4.41 1.64 -20.66
CA GLN A 210 -3.37 2.68 -20.58
C GLN A 210 -2.20 2.24 -19.70
N MET A 211 -2.49 1.56 -18.59
CA MET A 211 -1.45 0.94 -17.76
C MET A 211 -0.65 -0.11 -18.52
N ASP A 212 -1.31 -0.91 -19.36
CA ASP A 212 -0.67 -1.95 -20.16
C ASP A 212 0.27 -1.34 -21.20
N GLN A 213 -0.19 -0.29 -21.92
CA GLN A 213 0.66 0.49 -22.82
C GLN A 213 1.87 1.07 -22.10
N ARG A 214 1.65 1.64 -20.90
CA ARG A 214 2.70 2.21 -20.07
C ARG A 214 3.71 1.16 -19.60
N LEU A 215 3.22 0.00 -19.17
CA LEU A 215 4.03 -1.13 -18.74
C LEU A 215 4.91 -1.65 -19.90
N TRP A 216 4.37 -1.76 -21.11
CA TRP A 216 5.16 -2.12 -22.29
C TRP A 216 6.27 -1.12 -22.58
N ALA A 217 5.98 0.18 -22.51
CA ALA A 217 7.00 1.22 -22.68
C ALA A 217 8.11 1.12 -21.61
N LEU A 218 7.73 0.98 -20.33
CA LEU A 218 8.68 0.84 -19.22
C LEU A 218 9.53 -0.43 -19.31
N ALA A 219 8.94 -1.54 -19.78
CA ALA A 219 9.66 -2.79 -20.00
C ALA A 219 10.67 -2.68 -21.14
N ALA A 220 10.30 -2.01 -22.24
CA ALA A 220 11.21 -1.73 -23.34
C ALA A 220 12.38 -0.84 -22.90
N ASP A 221 12.10 0.25 -22.19
CA ASP A 221 13.13 1.15 -21.63
C ASP A 221 14.08 0.42 -20.67
N HIS A 222 13.56 -0.54 -19.89
CA HIS A 222 14.40 -1.35 -19.02
C HIS A 222 15.28 -2.30 -19.82
N ALA A 223 14.73 -3.00 -20.82
CA ALA A 223 15.49 -3.91 -21.68
C ALA A 223 16.60 -3.18 -22.44
N ILE A 224 16.33 -1.98 -22.96
CA ILE A 224 17.35 -1.14 -23.62
C ILE A 224 18.47 -0.78 -22.64
N ARG A 225 18.15 -0.35 -21.42
CA ARG A 225 19.15 0.00 -20.40
C ARG A 225 20.01 -1.19 -19.98
N GLU A 226 19.40 -2.36 -19.80
CA GLU A 226 20.15 -3.58 -19.50
C GLU A 226 21.07 -3.99 -20.65
N ALA A 227 20.61 -3.84 -21.91
CA ALA A 227 21.43 -4.11 -23.08
C ALA A 227 22.63 -3.15 -23.17
N LEU A 228 22.42 -1.85 -22.95
CA LEU A 228 23.49 -0.85 -22.91
C LEU A 228 24.50 -1.15 -21.79
N LYS A 229 24.02 -1.48 -20.59
CA LYS A 229 24.88 -1.87 -19.47
C LYS A 229 25.71 -3.11 -19.80
N ALA A 230 25.11 -4.11 -20.44
CA ALA A 230 25.82 -5.33 -20.85
C ALA A 230 26.84 -5.08 -21.97
N MET A 231 26.67 -4.06 -22.80
CA MET A 231 27.68 -3.62 -23.78
C MET A 231 28.85 -2.92 -23.09
N ASP A 232 28.57 -1.97 -22.20
CA ASP A 232 29.61 -1.28 -21.43
C ASP A 232 30.45 -2.26 -20.58
N GLU A 233 29.82 -3.29 -20.00
CA GLU A 233 30.52 -4.33 -19.24
C GLU A 233 31.39 -5.27 -20.10
N ARG A 234 31.10 -5.41 -21.40
CA ARG A 234 31.94 -6.18 -22.34
C ARG A 234 33.15 -5.40 -22.83
N ASP A 235 32.97 -4.09 -23.00
CA ASP A 235 34.04 -3.19 -23.45
C ASP A 235 34.88 -2.68 -22.28
N ALA A 236 34.47 -2.94 -21.03
CA ALA A 236 35.29 -2.74 -19.85
C ALA A 236 36.61 -3.51 -20.06
N PRO A 237 37.78 -2.84 -20.03
CA PRO A 237 39.05 -3.50 -20.26
C PRO A 237 39.14 -4.65 -19.27
N VAL A 238 39.39 -5.86 -19.78
CA VAL A 238 39.80 -6.98 -18.93
C VAL A 238 41.02 -6.46 -18.20
N VAL A 239 40.84 -6.06 -16.95
CA VAL A 239 41.95 -5.80 -16.05
C VAL A 239 42.58 -7.16 -15.91
N THR A 240 43.58 -7.42 -16.75
CA THR A 240 44.43 -8.58 -16.68
C THR A 240 45.04 -8.50 -15.30
N ALA A 241 44.38 -9.16 -14.33
CA ALA A 241 44.91 -9.28 -12.99
C ALA A 241 46.34 -9.75 -13.19
N ALA A 242 47.29 -8.93 -12.72
CA ALA A 242 48.70 -9.23 -12.84
C ALA A 242 48.87 -10.70 -12.45
N PRO A 243 49.52 -11.52 -13.28
CA PRO A 243 49.65 -12.95 -13.05
C PRO A 243 50.03 -13.15 -11.59
N PRO A 244 49.30 -14.00 -10.84
CA PRO A 244 49.53 -14.16 -9.41
C PRO A 244 51.02 -14.40 -9.21
N ALA A 245 51.65 -13.55 -8.39
CA ALA A 245 53.05 -13.66 -8.08
C ALA A 245 53.35 -15.12 -7.77
N ARG A 246 54.23 -15.71 -8.58
CA ARG A 246 54.63 -17.11 -8.51
C ARG A 246 54.92 -17.42 -7.03
N PRO A 247 54.16 -18.30 -6.36
CA PRO A 247 54.49 -18.66 -4.99
C PRO A 247 55.92 -19.22 -4.97
N PRO A 248 56.74 -18.89 -3.95
CA PRO A 248 58.07 -19.44 -3.83
C PRO A 248 58.00 -20.97 -3.82
N ALA A 249 58.87 -21.59 -4.62
CA ALA A 249 58.96 -23.03 -4.79
C ALA A 249 59.01 -23.72 -3.41
N SER A 250 57.99 -24.52 -3.11
CA SER A 250 58.02 -25.49 -2.03
C SER A 250 58.29 -26.85 -2.66
N ASP A 251 59.36 -27.49 -2.23
CA ASP A 251 59.72 -28.85 -2.59
C ASP A 251 58.59 -29.82 -2.22
N GLU A 252 58.07 -30.54 -3.22
CA GLU A 252 57.08 -31.60 -3.10
C GLU A 252 57.75 -32.90 -2.63
N PRO A 253 57.23 -33.61 -1.62
CA PRO A 253 57.30 -35.07 -1.57
C PRO A 253 56.10 -35.69 -2.33
N PRO A 254 56.21 -36.96 -2.76
CA PRO A 254 55.35 -37.51 -3.80
C PRO A 254 54.01 -38.02 -3.26
N GLY A 255 52.98 -37.85 -4.10
CA GLY A 255 51.88 -38.81 -4.20
C GLY A 255 50.62 -38.45 -3.44
N PHE A 256 49.74 -37.66 -4.06
CA PHE A 256 48.30 -37.74 -3.82
C PHE A 256 47.53 -37.78 -5.13
N ALA A 257 46.72 -38.83 -5.27
CA ALA A 257 45.88 -39.10 -6.41
C ALA A 257 44.87 -37.97 -6.64
N ALA A 258 44.75 -37.56 -7.91
CA ALA A 258 43.81 -36.53 -8.34
C ALA A 258 42.35 -36.92 -8.01
N PRO A 259 41.55 -36.04 -7.38
CA PRO A 259 40.13 -36.24 -7.28
C PRO A 259 39.50 -36.00 -8.66
N ARG A 260 38.78 -37.00 -9.16
CA ARG A 260 37.88 -36.88 -10.30
C ARG A 260 36.88 -35.74 -10.02
N VAL A 261 36.97 -34.67 -10.81
CA VAL A 261 35.98 -33.58 -10.81
C VAL A 261 34.68 -34.16 -11.35
N ALA A 262 33.76 -34.49 -10.44
CA ALA A 262 32.39 -34.81 -10.80
C ALA A 262 31.74 -33.55 -11.38
N ALA A 263 31.18 -33.67 -12.58
CA ALA A 263 30.43 -32.62 -13.24
C ALA A 263 29.35 -32.11 -12.27
N ALA A 264 29.43 -30.82 -11.94
CA ALA A 264 28.43 -30.16 -11.10
C ALA A 264 27.04 -30.33 -11.75
N PRO A 265 26.02 -30.79 -10.99
CA PRO A 265 24.67 -30.86 -11.52
C PRO A 265 24.21 -29.47 -11.98
N PRO A 266 23.40 -29.38 -13.05
CA PRO A 266 22.88 -28.11 -13.52
C PRO A 266 22.18 -27.39 -12.36
N ALA A 267 22.51 -26.10 -12.19
CA ALA A 267 21.88 -25.27 -11.19
C ALA A 267 20.35 -25.40 -11.32
N PRO A 268 19.62 -25.64 -10.20
CA PRO A 268 18.17 -25.74 -10.27
C PRO A 268 17.65 -24.42 -10.86
N ALA A 269 16.80 -24.54 -11.90
CA ALA A 269 16.10 -23.40 -12.45
C ALA A 269 15.46 -22.61 -11.30
N PRO A 270 15.51 -21.27 -11.30
CA PRO A 270 14.88 -20.47 -10.26
C PRO A 270 13.42 -20.92 -10.18
N ALA A 271 13.06 -21.54 -9.04
CA ALA A 271 11.71 -21.99 -8.80
C ALA A 271 10.79 -20.79 -9.04
N GLU A 272 9.93 -20.89 -10.05
CA GLU A 272 8.88 -19.90 -10.25
C GLU A 272 8.20 -19.72 -8.89
N PRO A 273 8.09 -18.48 -8.39
CA PRO A 273 7.59 -18.25 -7.05
C PRO A 273 6.24 -18.93 -6.96
N ALA A 274 6.15 -19.96 -6.13
CA ALA A 274 4.95 -20.76 -5.94
C ALA A 274 3.79 -19.79 -5.78
N THR A 275 3.00 -19.64 -6.84
CA THR A 275 1.84 -18.79 -6.83
C THR A 275 0.92 -19.41 -5.81
N MET A 276 0.96 -18.87 -4.59
CA MET A 276 -0.07 -19.05 -3.58
C MET A 276 -1.30 -18.28 -4.07
N GLY A 277 -1.74 -18.60 -5.29
CA GLY A 277 -3.11 -18.41 -5.69
C GLY A 277 -3.87 -19.41 -4.85
N CYS A 278 -4.41 -18.95 -3.72
CA CYS A 278 -5.51 -19.68 -3.10
C CYS A 278 -6.48 -20.01 -4.23
N ASP A 279 -6.70 -21.32 -4.44
CA ASP A 279 -7.63 -21.86 -5.44
C ASP A 279 -8.87 -20.95 -5.46
N PRO A 280 -9.32 -20.47 -6.63
CA PRO A 280 -10.53 -19.65 -6.73
C PRO A 280 -11.71 -20.25 -5.93
N ARG A 281 -11.81 -21.58 -5.84
CA ARG A 281 -12.81 -22.29 -5.02
C ARG A 281 -12.63 -22.09 -3.52
N VAL A 282 -11.39 -22.03 -3.01
CA VAL A 282 -11.11 -21.72 -1.59
C VAL A 282 -11.54 -20.28 -1.29
N ARG A 283 -11.28 -19.36 -2.21
CA ARG A 283 -11.66 -17.94 -2.05
C ARG A 283 -13.19 -17.77 -2.06
N GLU A 284 -13.88 -18.43 -2.99
CA GLU A 284 -15.34 -18.47 -3.04
C GLU A 284 -15.95 -19.12 -1.79
N ARG A 285 -15.37 -20.23 -1.32
CA ARG A 285 -15.82 -20.90 -0.10
C ARG A 285 -15.63 -20.04 1.14
N LEU A 286 -14.50 -19.35 1.26
CA LEU A 286 -14.29 -18.38 2.34
C LEU A 286 -15.34 -17.25 2.26
N ARG A 287 -15.55 -16.65 1.08
CA ARG A 287 -16.59 -15.63 0.88
C ARG A 287 -17.98 -16.13 1.27
N PHE A 288 -18.32 -17.36 0.90
CA PHE A 288 -19.60 -17.99 1.25
C PHE A 288 -19.75 -18.17 2.77
N LEU A 289 -18.74 -18.72 3.44
CA LEU A 289 -18.77 -18.93 4.90
C LEU A 289 -18.87 -17.60 5.66
N LEU A 290 -18.24 -16.55 5.14
CA LEU A 290 -18.28 -15.22 5.72
C LEU A 290 -19.65 -14.55 5.51
N TRP A 291 -20.26 -14.73 4.34
CA TRP A 291 -21.65 -14.30 4.09
C TRP A 291 -22.63 -14.99 5.03
N MET A 292 -22.51 -16.30 5.22
CA MET A 292 -23.30 -17.07 6.18
C MET A 292 -23.15 -16.56 7.62
N ARG A 293 -21.92 -16.28 8.06
CA ARG A 293 -21.67 -15.74 9.42
C ARG A 293 -22.37 -14.40 9.62
N ARG A 294 -22.35 -13.52 8.63
CA ARG A 294 -23.02 -12.21 8.70
C ARG A 294 -24.53 -12.33 8.80
N LEU A 295 -25.15 -13.22 8.03
CA LEU A 295 -26.59 -13.48 8.15
C LEU A 295 -26.95 -13.96 9.57
N GLY A 296 -26.07 -14.75 10.19
CA GLY A 296 -26.20 -15.13 11.60
C GLY A 296 -26.12 -13.94 12.57
N SER A 297 -25.18 -13.01 12.35
CA SER A 297 -25.00 -11.82 13.19
C SER A 297 -26.13 -10.80 13.04
N GLU A 298 -26.59 -10.54 11.81
CA GLU A 298 -27.70 -9.62 11.54
C GLU A 298 -29.03 -10.15 12.09
N GLY A 299 -29.21 -11.48 12.14
CA GLY A 299 -30.35 -12.10 12.80
C GLY A 299 -30.31 -12.01 14.34
N ALA A 300 -29.12 -11.89 14.94
CA ALA A 300 -28.96 -11.78 16.39
C ALA A 300 -29.19 -10.36 16.92
N ASP A 301 -28.91 -9.33 16.11
CA ASP A 301 -29.15 -7.92 16.42
C ASP A 301 -30.54 -7.42 15.98
N ALA A 302 -31.37 -8.28 15.37
CA ALA A 302 -32.75 -7.93 15.10
C ALA A 302 -33.47 -7.63 16.44
N PRO A 303 -34.09 -6.45 16.59
CA PRO A 303 -34.72 -6.07 17.84
C PRO A 303 -35.74 -7.14 18.22
N ARG A 304 -35.53 -7.79 19.38
CA ARG A 304 -36.52 -8.71 19.94
C ARG A 304 -37.87 -8.01 19.90
N PRO A 305 -38.92 -8.62 19.30
CA PRO A 305 -40.21 -8.00 19.25
C PRO A 305 -40.60 -7.64 20.68
N VAL A 306 -40.67 -6.33 20.96
CA VAL A 306 -41.11 -5.83 22.26
C VAL A 306 -42.51 -6.41 22.44
N PRO A 307 -42.78 -7.18 23.51
CA PRO A 307 -44.10 -7.74 23.72
C PRO A 307 -45.08 -6.57 23.75
N VAL A 308 -45.92 -6.49 22.73
CA VAL A 308 -47.01 -5.52 22.66
C VAL A 308 -47.88 -5.83 23.87
N ARG A 309 -47.76 -5.03 24.93
CA ARG A 309 -48.70 -5.05 26.05
C ARG A 309 -50.07 -4.82 25.42
N ARG A 310 -50.86 -5.89 25.30
CA ARG A 310 -52.29 -5.80 25.03
C ARG A 310 -52.87 -5.01 26.19
N SER A 311 -53.06 -3.71 26.00
CA SER A 311 -53.88 -2.91 26.89
C SER A 311 -55.25 -3.57 26.93
N ALA A 312 -55.57 -4.17 28.08
CA ALA A 312 -56.89 -4.66 28.37
C ALA A 312 -57.85 -3.47 28.21
N ARG A 313 -58.69 -3.53 27.17
CA ARG A 313 -59.74 -2.55 26.93
C ARG A 313 -60.81 -2.85 27.98
N GLU A 314 -60.84 -2.08 29.06
CA GLU A 314 -61.95 -2.14 30.01
C GLU A 314 -63.24 -1.72 29.28
N PRO A 315 -64.33 -2.51 29.40
CA PRO A 315 -65.62 -2.12 28.85
C PRO A 315 -66.18 -0.97 29.68
N VAL A 316 -66.28 0.21 29.06
CA VAL A 316 -67.02 1.36 29.61
C VAL A 316 -68.49 0.98 29.65
N GLY A 317 -69.00 0.77 30.87
CA GLY A 317 -70.40 0.50 31.14
C GLY A 317 -71.29 1.67 30.71
N ALA A 318 -72.36 1.32 30.00
CA ALA A 318 -73.50 2.18 29.74
C ALA A 318 -74.18 2.52 31.09
N GLY A 319 -74.20 3.81 31.43
CA GLY A 319 -74.87 4.34 32.61
C GLY A 319 -75.92 5.37 32.19
N ASP A 320 -77.12 4.85 32.04
CA ASP A 320 -78.41 5.51 31.84
C ASP A 320 -78.66 6.66 32.83
N ARG A 321 -79.19 7.80 32.37
CA ARG A 321 -79.86 8.81 33.21
C ARG A 321 -81.00 9.48 32.46
N THR A 322 -82.21 9.05 32.83
CA THR A 322 -83.37 9.92 33.04
C THR A 322 -83.10 10.97 34.11
#